data_AF-F6HUA2-F1
#
_entry.id   AF-F6HUA2-F1
#
_cell.length_a   1.000
_cell.length_b   1.000
_cell.length_c   1.000
_cell.angle_alpha   90.00
_cell.angle_beta   90.00
_cell.angle_gamma   90.00
#
_symmetry.space_group_name_H-M   'P 1'
#
loop_
_entity.id
_entity.type
_entity.pdbx_description
1 polymer ?
#
loop_
_entity_poly.entity_id
_entity_poly.type
_entity_poly.pdbx_seq_one_letter_code
_entity_poly.pdbx_strand_id
1 'polypeptide(L)' 'MTVGVLVLVGSPSEAKSSPGNLVRGMRTVSGSATGGTKDIQEMLDFCAAHGIHPEIEVIPIQYANEALERLIKKDVK' A
#
# COMPACT_ATOMS: atom_id res chain seq x y z
N MET A 1 14.19 1.46 23.90
CA MET A 1 13.16 2.41 23.44
C MET A 1 13.28 2.47 21.92
N THR A 2 12.31 1.95 21.17
CA THR A 2 12.41 1.83 19.70
C THR A 2 11.79 3.06 19.04
N VAL A 3 12.57 3.78 18.24
CA VAL A 3 12.07 4.81 17.33
C VAL A 3 11.40 4.13 16.14
N GLY A 4 10.18 4.53 15.81
CA GLY A 4 9.35 3.88 14.78
C GLY A 4 8.85 4.86 13.74
N VAL A 5 8.66 4.38 12.51
CA VAL A 5 8.14 5.16 11.39
C VAL A 5 6.81 4.58 10.95
N LEU A 6 5.78 5.43 10.85
CA LEU A 6 4.52 5.13 10.17
C LEU A 6 4.59 5.73 8.76
N VAL A 7 4.47 4.91 7.72
CA VAL A 7 4.43 5.39 6.33
C VAL A 7 3.01 5.24 5.79
N LEU A 8 2.39 6.36 5.43
CA LEU A 8 1.05 6.41 4.84
C LEU A 8 1.15 6.21 3.32
N VAL A 9 0.57 5.10 2.84
CA VAL A 9 0.43 4.78 1.41
C VAL A 9 -1.01 4.87 0.91
N GLY A 10 -1.97 4.85 1.82
CA GLY A 10 -3.38 5.09 1.52
C GLY A 10 -3.73 6.59 1.54
N SER A 11 -4.84 6.94 0.89
CA SER A 11 -5.35 8.33 0.83
C SER A 11 -6.75 8.45 1.45
N PRO A 12 -6.90 8.32 2.78
CA PRO A 12 -8.16 8.61 3.45
C PRO A 12 -8.49 10.11 3.38
N SER A 13 -9.77 10.46 3.50
CA SER A 13 -10.21 11.86 3.54
C SER A 13 -9.73 12.62 4.79
N GLU A 14 -9.44 11.91 5.88
CA GLU A 14 -8.90 12.47 7.11
C GLU A 14 -7.87 11.51 7.73
N ALA A 15 -6.78 12.04 8.26
CA ALA A 15 -5.78 11.31 9.02
C ALA A 15 -5.61 11.94 10.41
N LYS A 16 -6.27 11.37 11.42
CA LYS A 16 -6.17 11.84 12.81
C LYS A 16 -4.88 11.34 13.45
N SER A 17 -4.14 12.23 14.11
CA SER A 17 -2.97 11.88 14.91
C SER A 17 -3.02 12.54 16.28
N SER A 18 -2.38 11.92 17.27
CA SER A 18 -2.18 12.50 18.60
C SER A 18 -0.71 12.92 18.76
N PRO A 19 -0.39 14.23 18.73
CA PRO A 19 0.99 14.71 18.81
C PRO A 19 1.74 14.22 20.05
N GLY A 20 1.05 14.04 21.18
CA GLY A 20 1.64 13.53 22.42
C GLY A 20 2.24 12.12 22.27
N ASN A 21 1.64 11.27 21.44
CA ASN A 21 2.15 9.93 21.16
C ASN A 21 3.42 9.97 20.30
N LEU A 22 3.53 10.94 19.38
CA LEU A 22 4.72 11.14 18.56
C LEU A 22 5.90 11.64 19.41
N VAL A 23 5.66 12.64 20.25
CA VAL A 23 6.69 13.25 21.12
C VAL A 23 7.19 12.26 22.16
N ARG A 24 6.29 11.60 22.91
CA ARG A 24 6.69 10.64 23.96
C ARG A 24 7.41 9.41 23.39
N GLY A 25 7.05 9.02 22.17
CA GLY A 25 7.60 7.84 21.52
C GLY A 25 8.77 8.11 20.58
N MET A 26 9.16 9.38 20.36
CA MET A 26 10.13 9.79 19.34
C MET A 26 9.85 9.13 17.97
N ARG A 27 8.59 9.23 17.52
CA ARG A 27 8.10 8.56 16.30
C ARG A 27 7.98 9.52 15.13
N THR A 28 8.07 8.97 13.91
CA THR A 28 7.93 9.70 12.65
C THR A 28 6.69 9.24 11.88
N VAL A 29 6.02 10.18 11.20
CA VAL A 29 5.00 9.90 10.18
C VAL A 29 5.51 10.42 8.84
N SER A 30 5.48 9.58 7.82
CA SER A 30 5.88 9.89 6.43
C SER A 30 4.79 9.43 5.46
N GLY A 31 4.87 9.84 4.20
CA GLY A 31 3.97 9.43 3.13
C GLY A 31 4.74 8.95 1.89
N SER A 32 4.14 8.05 1.13
CA SER A 32 4.68 7.57 -0.16
C SER A 32 3.54 7.16 -1.08
N ALA A 33 3.49 7.70 -2.29
CA ALA A 33 2.46 7.35 -3.28
C ALA A 33 2.91 6.20 -4.19
N THR A 34 4.04 6.38 -4.89
CA THR A 34 4.64 5.40 -5.81
C THR A 34 6.15 5.65 -5.88
N GLY A 35 6.94 4.62 -6.19
CA GLY A 35 8.38 4.76 -6.48
C GLY A 35 8.67 5.28 -7.89
N GLY A 36 9.90 5.72 -8.14
CA GLY A 36 10.35 6.07 -9.49
C GLY A 36 10.57 4.83 -10.37
N THR A 37 10.79 5.04 -11.68
CA THR A 37 11.02 3.92 -12.64
C THR A 37 12.16 2.99 -12.21
N LYS A 38 13.24 3.57 -11.67
CA LYS A 38 14.37 2.79 -11.16
C LYS A 38 13.98 1.94 -9.94
N ASP A 39 13.29 2.53 -8.97
CA ASP A 39 12.84 1.83 -7.76
C ASP A 39 11.87 0.69 -8.10
N ILE A 40 10.99 0.91 -9.08
CA ILE A 40 10.06 -0.10 -9.58
C ILE A 40 10.84 -1.25 -10.23
N GLN A 41 11.88 -0.97 -11.03
CA GLN A 41 12.71 -2.02 -11.62
C GLN A 41 13.40 -2.86 -10.54
N GLU A 42 14.01 -2.21 -9.55
CA GLU A 42 14.66 -2.91 -8.43
C GLU A 42 13.66 -3.76 -7.63
N MET A 43 12.42 -3.26 -7.43
CA MET A 43 11.35 -4.01 -6.79
C MET A 43 10.92 -5.23 -7.60
N LEU A 44 10.77 -5.11 -8.93
CA LEU A 44 10.43 -6.23 -9.81
C LEU A 44 11.53 -7.30 -9.80
N ASP A 45 12.80 -6.89 -9.89
CA ASP A 45 13.94 -7.80 -9.85
C ASP A 45 14.00 -8.56 -8.51
N PHE A 46 13.79 -7.84 -7.40
CA PHE A 46 13.71 -8.44 -6.07
C PHE A 46 12.55 -9.46 -5.97
N CYS A 47 11.36 -9.10 -6.43
CA CYS A 47 10.20 -9.99 -6.42
C CYS A 47 10.42 -11.25 -7.25
N ALA A 48 11.00 -11.11 -8.45
CA ALA A 48 11.32 -12.24 -9.31
C ALA A 48 12.36 -13.18 -8.68
N ALA A 49 13.41 -12.64 -8.04
CA ALA A 49 14.44 -13.42 -7.36
C ALA A 49 13.91 -14.22 -6.16
N HIS A 50 12.84 -13.74 -5.51
CA HIS A 50 12.30 -14.35 -4.29
C HIS A 50 10.95 -15.05 -4.49
N GLY A 51 10.42 -15.10 -5.72
CA GLY A 51 9.12 -15.70 -6.00
C GLY A 51 7.95 -14.96 -5.35
N ILE A 52 8.06 -13.64 -5.19
CA ILE A 52 7.00 -12.79 -4.63
C ILE A 52 6.03 -12.43 -5.74
N HIS A 53 4.79 -12.88 -5.61
CA HIS A 53 3.72 -12.62 -6.57
C HIS A 53 2.47 -12.11 -5.85
N PRO A 54 1.71 -11.20 -6.47
CA PRO A 54 0.39 -10.84 -5.96
C PRO A 54 -0.57 -12.03 -6.10
N GLU A 55 -1.53 -12.09 -5.18
CA GLU A 55 -2.73 -12.90 -5.39
C GLU A 55 -3.61 -12.20 -6.44
N ILE A 56 -4.06 -12.94 -7.45
CA ILE A 56 -4.77 -12.38 -8.59
C ILE A 56 -6.02 -13.17 -8.94
N GLU A 57 -7.02 -12.46 -9.46
CA GLU A 57 -8.19 -13.02 -10.13
C GLU A 57 -8.13 -12.59 -11.61
N VAL A 58 -7.97 -13.55 -12.52
CA VAL A 58 -7.97 -13.27 -13.96
C VAL A 58 -9.41 -13.20 -14.45
N ILE A 59 -9.81 -12.04 -14.96
CA ILE A 59 -11.17 -11.78 -15.46
C ILE A 59 -11.16 -11.42 -16.95
N PRO A 60 -12.23 -11.75 -17.70
CA PRO A 60 -12.41 -11.24 -19.06
C PRO A 60 -12.75 -9.74 -19.03
N ILE A 61 -12.34 -8.98 -20.06
CA ILE A 61 -12.55 -7.51 -20.12
C ILE A 61 -14.03 -7.10 -20.03
N GLN A 62 -14.94 -7.98 -20.49
CA GLN A 62 -16.38 -7.77 -20.41
C GLN A 62 -16.90 -7.71 -18.97
N TYR A 63 -16.14 -8.23 -18.00
CA TYR A 63 -16.47 -8.29 -16.58
C TYR A 63 -15.84 -7.14 -15.76
N ALA A 64 -15.18 -6.18 -16.41
CA ALA A 64 -14.42 -5.13 -15.72
C ALA A 64 -15.30 -4.25 -14.79
N ASN A 65 -16.55 -3.96 -15.19
CA ASN A 65 -17.44 -3.13 -14.38
C ASN A 65 -17.92 -3.88 -13.14
N GLU A 66 -18.32 -5.15 -13.29
CA GLU A 66 -18.74 -6.02 -12.20
C GLU A 66 -17.59 -6.27 -11.22
N ALA A 67 -16.36 -6.45 -11.71
CA ALA A 67 -15.16 -6.56 -10.88
C ALA A 67 -14.90 -5.28 -10.07
N LEU A 68 -15.11 -4.10 -10.67
CA LEU A 68 -14.98 -2.83 -9.95
C LEU A 68 -16.04 -2.70 -8.83
N GLU A 69 -17.28 -3.12 -9.06
CA GLU A 69 -18.32 -3.14 -8.01
C GLU A 69 -17.95 -4.07 -6.85
N ARG A 70 -17.41 -5.25 -7.15
CA ARG A 70 -16.92 -6.20 -6.14
C ARG A 70 -15.76 -5.61 -5.33
N LEU A 71 -14.81 -4.94 -5.99
CA LEU A 71 -13.68 -4.26 -5.33
C LEU A 71 -14.17 -3.24 -4.30
N ILE A 72 -15.16 -2.41 -4.64
CA ILE A 72 -15.76 -1.43 -3.74
C ILE A 72 -16.43 -2.11 -2.53
N LYS A 73 -17.11 -3.24 -2.76
CA LYS A 73 -17.74 -4.06 -1.71
C LYS A 73 -16.74 -4.88 -0.88
N LYS A 74 -15.44 -4.81 -1.19
CA LYS A 74 -14.37 -5.64 -0.61
C LYS A 74 -14.59 -7.13 -0.82
N ASP A 75 -15.31 -7.49 -1.88
CA ASP A 75 -15.57 -8.87 -2.30
C ASP A 75 -14.50 -9.33 -3.29
N VAL A 76 -13.26 -9.33 -2.81
CA VAL A 76 -12.05 -9.75 -3.54
C VAL A 76 -11.43 -10.93 -2.82
N LYS A 77 -10.91 -11.88 -3.59
CA LYS A 77 -10.21 -13.05 -3.06
C LYS A 77 -8.72 -12.74 -2.91
#